data_AF-A0A937AJF6-F1
#
_entry.id   AF-A0A937AJF6-F1
#
_cell.length_a   1.000
_cell.length_b   1.000
_cell.length_c   1.000
_cell.angle_alpha   90.00
_cell.angle_beta   90.00
_cell.angle_gamma   90.00
#
_symmetry.space_group_name_H-M   'P 1'
#
loop_
_entity.id
_entity.type
_entity.pdbx_description
1 polymer ?
#
loop_
_entity_poly.entity_id
_entity_poly.type
_entity_poly.pdbx_seq_one_letter_code
_entity_poly.pdbx_strand_id
1 'polypeptide(L)'
;MRRMSVVPAAGVAVVLLAAGLIAGPLTPSVGPVTSTYKTLDQVEPRIPLTSTTAPGNVSVVHVITQPGSYYLTGNVTGVGKSGIFIECENVTLDLNGYTVSTNLTDDGSAGIWFNVSGNISNGRGIVIRNGTVKGGGYASVTLNGAVGGKVENLSVSNTIGTGIQIFNSGHVKDCTVYGGFSGIDVAGGSLVENCVVSNANTRGIAATSSTIRNCVVSGNGSPFSALYLRGDCLAEHNQISAAGSLGLSQVGIEAVANTTGNRIINNHIQNIRWAVYLNTNSTNNFVANNTARNCFNHYASVSSPNAIAPIITNAGASFTATNPFTNFAW
;
A
#
# COMPACT_ATOMS: atom_id res chain seq x y z
N MET A 1 32.00 -24.35 -76.40
CA MET A 1 31.17 -25.58 -76.44
C MET A 1 29.87 -25.35 -75.65
N ARG A 2 28.82 -26.15 -75.87
CA ARG A 2 27.41 -25.85 -75.54
C ARG A 2 26.81 -26.93 -74.63
N ARG A 3 25.74 -26.59 -73.88
CA ARG A 3 24.82 -27.41 -73.05
C ARG A 3 25.16 -27.39 -71.53
N MET A 4 24.32 -26.76 -70.70
CA MET A 4 23.09 -27.30 -70.01
C MET A 4 23.51 -28.36 -68.97
N SER A 5 23.22 -28.26 -67.66
CA SER A 5 21.94 -28.04 -66.95
C SER A 5 22.21 -27.64 -65.47
N VAL A 6 21.32 -27.13 -64.59
CA VAL A 6 19.88 -26.73 -64.61
C VAL A 6 19.62 -25.77 -63.41
N VAL A 7 18.42 -25.21 -63.26
CA VAL A 7 17.99 -24.31 -62.14
C VAL A 7 16.96 -25.04 -61.25
N PRO A 8 16.85 -24.74 -59.94
CA PRO A 8 15.69 -23.95 -59.51
C PRO A 8 16.03 -22.82 -58.53
N ALA A 9 15.31 -21.71 -58.66
CA ALA A 9 15.33 -20.61 -57.70
C ALA A 9 14.50 -20.97 -56.46
N ALA A 10 14.89 -20.44 -55.30
CA ALA A 10 14.07 -20.42 -54.09
C ALA A 10 13.98 -18.98 -53.58
N GLY A 11 12.98 -18.24 -54.05
CA GLY A 11 12.67 -16.91 -53.51
C GLY A 11 11.95 -17.05 -52.18
N VAL A 12 12.50 -16.46 -51.10
CA VAL A 12 11.82 -16.41 -49.81
C VAL A 12 10.79 -15.27 -49.84
N ALA A 13 9.56 -15.61 -50.21
CA ALA A 13 8.42 -14.72 -50.04
C ALA A 13 8.04 -14.66 -48.56
N VAL A 14 8.31 -13.54 -47.89
CA VAL A 14 7.82 -13.29 -46.53
C VAL A 14 6.33 -12.97 -46.63
N VAL A 15 5.50 -14.01 -46.47
CA VAL A 15 4.05 -13.85 -46.34
C VAL A 15 3.75 -13.25 -44.98
N LEU A 16 3.33 -11.99 -44.98
CA LEU A 16 2.71 -11.35 -43.81
C LEU A 16 1.38 -12.03 -43.52
N LEU A 17 1.42 -13.06 -42.67
CA LEU A 17 0.24 -13.61 -42.00
C LEU A 17 -0.27 -12.56 -41.00
N ALA A 18 -1.06 -11.62 -41.51
CA ALA A 18 -1.96 -10.82 -40.72
C ALA A 18 -3.01 -11.76 -40.10
N ALA A 19 -2.70 -12.31 -38.93
CA ALA A 19 -3.65 -13.04 -38.12
C ALA A 19 -4.75 -12.05 -37.72
N GLY A 20 -5.84 -12.05 -38.49
CA GLY A 20 -7.03 -11.28 -38.16
C GLY A 20 -7.55 -11.75 -36.81
N LEU A 21 -7.36 -10.91 -35.79
CA LEU A 21 -8.07 -11.05 -34.52
C LEU A 21 -9.56 -10.87 -34.82
N ILE A 22 -10.25 -11.97 -35.08
CA ILE A 22 -11.70 -12.02 -35.17
C ILE A 22 -12.21 -11.72 -33.76
N ALA A 23 -12.46 -10.44 -33.48
CA ALA A 23 -13.23 -10.04 -32.34
C ALA A 23 -14.58 -10.77 -32.37
N GLY A 24 -15.08 -11.18 -31.20
CA GLY A 24 -16.41 -11.77 -31.10
C GLY A 24 -17.47 -10.85 -31.72
N PRO A 25 -18.62 -11.38 -32.18
CA PRO A 25 -19.62 -10.60 -32.89
C PRO A 25 -19.97 -9.30 -32.15
N LEU A 26 -19.70 -8.16 -32.78
CA LEU A 26 -20.05 -6.83 -32.24
C LEU A 26 -21.57 -6.65 -32.13
N THR A 27 -22.33 -7.45 -32.89
CA THR A 27 -23.75 -7.66 -32.70
C THR A 27 -23.98 -8.66 -31.57
N PRO A 28 -24.67 -8.32 -30.46
CA PRO A 28 -25.11 -9.32 -29.49
C PRO A 28 -25.93 -10.40 -30.20
N SER A 29 -25.82 -11.65 -29.74
CA SER A 29 -26.42 -12.81 -30.41
C SER A 29 -27.91 -12.60 -30.67
N VAL A 30 -28.33 -12.71 -31.93
CA VAL A 30 -29.73 -12.55 -32.32
C VAL A 30 -30.56 -13.72 -31.75
N GLY A 31 -31.23 -13.45 -30.64
CA GLY A 31 -32.12 -14.37 -29.95
C GLY A 31 -32.75 -13.67 -28.73
N PRO A 32 -33.92 -14.13 -28.26
CA PRO A 32 -34.48 -13.61 -27.01
C PRO A 32 -33.50 -13.82 -25.85
N VAL A 33 -33.34 -12.81 -25.00
CA VAL A 33 -32.63 -12.97 -23.73
C VAL A 33 -33.45 -13.87 -22.80
N THR A 34 -33.21 -15.18 -22.87
CA THR A 34 -33.79 -16.12 -21.91
C THR A 34 -33.24 -15.84 -20.53
N SER A 35 -34.13 -15.68 -19.54
CA SER A 35 -33.74 -15.64 -18.13
C SER A 35 -32.89 -16.86 -17.79
N THR A 36 -31.83 -16.66 -17.01
CA THR A 36 -31.02 -17.75 -16.47
C THR A 36 -31.74 -18.51 -15.34
N TYR A 37 -32.94 -18.05 -14.95
CA TYR A 37 -33.72 -18.50 -13.78
C TYR A 37 -32.96 -18.46 -12.46
N LYS A 38 -31.83 -17.74 -12.40
CA LYS A 38 -31.08 -17.53 -11.17
C LYS A 38 -31.77 -16.51 -10.27
N THR A 39 -31.88 -16.81 -8.98
CA THR A 39 -32.24 -15.79 -7.97
C THR A 39 -31.10 -14.79 -7.79
N LEU A 40 -31.37 -13.63 -7.18
CA LEU A 40 -30.30 -12.68 -6.84
C LEU A 40 -29.23 -13.33 -5.96
N ASP A 41 -29.61 -14.21 -5.01
CA ASP A 41 -28.67 -14.93 -4.15
C ASP A 41 -27.79 -15.94 -4.92
N GLN A 42 -28.25 -16.42 -6.08
CA GLN A 42 -27.48 -17.29 -6.99
C GLN A 42 -26.60 -16.52 -7.99
N VAL A 43 -26.79 -15.21 -8.12
CA VAL A 43 -25.96 -14.30 -8.93
C VAL A 43 -24.95 -13.57 -8.03
N GLU A 44 -25.37 -13.16 -6.84
CA GLU A 44 -24.57 -12.49 -5.82
C GLU A 44 -24.70 -13.21 -4.46
N PRO A 45 -23.95 -14.31 -4.23
CA PRO A 45 -23.96 -15.05 -2.96
C PRO A 45 -23.24 -14.31 -1.80
N ARG A 46 -23.25 -12.97 -1.82
CA ARG A 46 -22.65 -12.10 -0.79
C ARG A 46 -23.73 -11.68 0.22
N ILE A 47 -23.31 -11.43 1.46
CA ILE A 47 -24.21 -11.06 2.55
C ILE A 47 -24.30 -9.53 2.63
N PRO A 48 -25.48 -8.89 2.44
CA PRO A 48 -25.60 -7.45 2.65
C PRO A 48 -25.38 -7.13 4.13
N LEU A 49 -24.54 -6.15 4.45
CA LEU A 49 -24.30 -5.73 5.83
C LEU A 49 -25.46 -4.85 6.32
N THR A 50 -26.24 -5.36 7.26
CA THR A 50 -27.43 -4.71 7.81
C THR A 50 -27.54 -4.96 9.31
N SER A 51 -28.47 -4.29 9.99
CA SER A 51 -28.78 -4.59 11.40
C SER A 51 -29.33 -6.00 11.63
N THR A 52 -29.81 -6.69 10.60
CA THR A 52 -30.31 -8.08 10.69
C THR A 52 -29.18 -9.10 10.51
N THR A 53 -28.24 -8.85 9.60
CA THR A 53 -27.15 -9.78 9.25
C THR A 53 -25.88 -9.57 10.07
N ALA A 54 -25.68 -8.37 10.62
CA ALA A 54 -24.57 -7.97 11.47
C ALA A 54 -25.05 -6.88 12.45
N PRO A 55 -25.86 -7.25 13.47
CA PRO A 55 -26.35 -6.29 14.46
C PRO A 55 -25.19 -5.57 15.17
N GLY A 56 -25.39 -4.28 15.46
CA GLY A 56 -24.49 -3.49 16.29
C GLY A 56 -24.68 -3.73 17.78
N ASN A 57 -23.89 -3.03 18.58
CA ASN A 57 -24.01 -3.00 20.05
C ASN A 57 -23.96 -1.54 20.56
N VAL A 58 -23.69 -1.32 21.84
CA VAL A 58 -23.63 0.04 22.42
C VAL A 58 -22.49 0.88 21.84
N SER A 59 -21.37 0.27 21.44
CA SER A 59 -20.14 0.94 21.00
C SER A 59 -19.84 0.83 19.50
N VAL A 60 -20.52 -0.07 18.77
CA VAL A 60 -20.26 -0.36 17.35
C VAL A 60 -21.55 -0.38 16.53
N VAL A 61 -21.55 0.13 15.29
CA VAL A 61 -22.74 0.13 14.41
C VAL A 61 -23.07 -1.25 13.86
N HIS A 62 -22.06 -2.03 13.46
CA HIS A 62 -22.21 -3.41 12.97
C HIS A 62 -21.13 -4.34 13.56
N VAL A 63 -21.53 -5.54 13.98
CA VAL A 63 -20.60 -6.59 14.41
C VAL A 63 -20.79 -7.82 13.52
N ILE A 64 -19.73 -8.21 12.81
CA ILE A 64 -19.68 -9.42 11.99
C ILE A 64 -19.17 -10.56 12.86
N THR A 65 -20.08 -11.46 13.26
CA THR A 65 -19.80 -12.59 14.15
C THR A 65 -19.75 -13.95 13.42
N GLN A 66 -19.99 -13.97 12.11
CA GLN A 66 -19.99 -15.19 11.27
C GLN A 66 -19.10 -15.03 10.03
N PRO A 67 -18.35 -16.06 9.62
CA PRO A 67 -17.56 -16.04 8.39
C PRO A 67 -18.41 -15.74 7.15
N GLY A 68 -17.85 -15.07 6.14
CA GLY A 68 -18.55 -14.81 4.88
C GLY A 68 -18.01 -13.63 4.06
N SER A 69 -18.56 -13.46 2.86
CA SER A 69 -18.31 -12.28 2.02
C SER A 69 -19.45 -11.27 2.23
N TYR A 70 -19.20 -10.24 3.03
CA TYR A 70 -20.12 -9.14 3.30
C TYR A 70 -19.93 -7.99 2.31
N TYR A 71 -20.99 -7.23 2.05
CA TYR A 71 -20.91 -5.98 1.28
C TYR A 71 -21.82 -4.88 1.84
N LEU A 72 -21.40 -3.62 1.67
CA LEU A 72 -22.24 -2.48 2.03
C LEU A 72 -23.32 -2.21 0.98
N THR A 73 -24.54 -1.95 1.45
CA THR A 73 -25.68 -1.46 0.66
C THR A 73 -25.91 0.05 0.82
N GLY A 74 -25.10 0.72 1.63
CA GLY A 74 -25.20 2.14 1.96
C GLY A 74 -24.05 2.59 2.86
N ASN A 75 -23.98 3.90 3.15
CA ASN A 75 -22.98 4.45 4.07
C ASN A 75 -23.25 4.02 5.53
N VAL A 76 -22.19 3.75 6.28
CA VAL A 76 -22.25 3.43 7.72
C VAL A 76 -21.77 4.64 8.52
N THR A 77 -22.62 5.17 9.41
CA THR A 77 -22.30 6.37 10.22
C THR A 77 -22.33 6.06 11.71
N GLY A 78 -21.16 5.90 12.32
CA GLY A 78 -20.97 5.74 13.76
C GLY A 78 -20.90 7.08 14.49
N VAL A 79 -22.07 7.68 14.75
CA VAL A 79 -22.15 8.83 15.66
C VAL A 79 -22.03 8.32 17.10
N GLY A 80 -20.93 8.66 17.78
CA GLY A 80 -20.62 8.16 19.13
C GLY A 80 -20.30 6.65 19.17
N LYS A 81 -19.97 6.04 18.03
CA LYS A 81 -19.67 4.60 17.89
C LYS A 81 -18.55 4.35 16.90
N SER A 82 -17.81 3.26 17.08
CA SER A 82 -16.98 2.66 16.04
C SER A 82 -17.87 2.15 14.89
N GLY A 83 -17.34 2.10 13.66
CA GLY A 83 -18.12 1.72 12.49
C GLY A 83 -18.45 0.23 12.45
N ILE A 84 -17.49 -0.59 12.05
CA ILE A 84 -17.67 -2.04 11.85
C ILE A 84 -16.63 -2.83 12.64
N PHE A 85 -17.08 -3.79 13.45
CA PHE A 85 -16.22 -4.78 14.12
C PHE A 85 -16.33 -6.13 13.41
N ILE A 86 -15.19 -6.79 13.21
CA ILE A 86 -15.11 -8.16 12.73
C ILE A 86 -14.61 -9.05 13.87
N GLU A 87 -15.46 -9.94 14.35
CA GLU A 87 -15.24 -10.79 15.54
C GLU A 87 -14.99 -12.27 15.17
N CYS A 88 -14.76 -12.56 13.89
CA CYS A 88 -14.56 -13.90 13.38
C CYS A 88 -13.57 -13.94 12.19
N GLU A 89 -13.06 -15.14 11.89
CA GLU A 89 -12.13 -15.39 10.78
C GLU A 89 -12.87 -15.58 9.44
N ASN A 90 -12.12 -15.50 8.33
CA ASN A 90 -12.62 -15.74 6.96
C ASN A 90 -13.75 -14.78 6.55
N VAL A 91 -13.52 -13.48 6.77
CA VAL A 91 -14.42 -12.39 6.40
C VAL A 91 -13.83 -11.54 5.29
N THR A 92 -14.54 -11.45 4.17
CA THR A 92 -14.32 -10.40 3.17
C THR A 92 -15.37 -9.31 3.34
N LEU A 93 -14.96 -8.09 3.63
CA LEU A 93 -15.80 -6.90 3.73
C LEU A 93 -15.57 -6.01 2.50
N ASP A 94 -16.55 -5.99 1.60
CA ASP A 94 -16.58 -5.14 0.41
C ASP A 94 -17.35 -3.85 0.72
N LEU A 95 -16.66 -2.72 0.84
CA LEU A 95 -17.31 -1.44 1.09
C LEU A 95 -18.13 -0.95 -0.13
N ASN A 96 -18.00 -1.59 -1.30
CA ASN A 96 -18.87 -1.41 -2.46
C ASN A 96 -19.03 0.07 -2.90
N GLY A 97 -17.96 0.86 -2.75
CA GLY A 97 -17.91 2.30 -3.03
C GLY A 97 -18.46 3.21 -1.91
N TYR A 98 -19.08 2.66 -0.87
CA TYR A 98 -19.65 3.42 0.24
C TYR A 98 -18.61 3.87 1.27
N THR A 99 -19.03 4.78 2.14
CA THR A 99 -18.25 5.33 3.25
C THR A 99 -18.63 4.68 4.58
N VAL A 100 -17.63 4.24 5.35
CA VAL A 100 -17.73 4.03 6.80
C VAL A 100 -17.15 5.25 7.49
N SER A 101 -17.91 5.90 8.37
CA SER A 101 -17.46 7.11 9.08
C SER A 101 -17.79 7.06 10.57
N THR A 102 -16.85 7.49 11.41
CA THR A 102 -17.07 7.72 12.84
C THR A 102 -16.54 9.11 13.25
N ASN A 103 -17.13 9.69 14.30
CA ASN A 103 -16.66 10.93 14.92
C ASN A 103 -15.93 10.70 16.26
N LEU A 104 -15.71 9.44 16.65
CA LEU A 104 -14.96 9.12 17.86
C LEU A 104 -13.48 9.48 17.71
N THR A 105 -12.89 9.93 18.82
CA THR A 105 -11.51 10.42 18.92
C THR A 105 -10.70 9.70 20.01
N ASP A 106 -11.31 8.75 20.72
CA ASP A 106 -10.69 7.96 21.79
C ASP A 106 -9.86 6.79 21.24
N ASP A 107 -8.86 6.36 22.01
CA ASP A 107 -7.92 5.29 21.68
C ASP A 107 -8.52 3.87 21.72
N GLY A 108 -9.82 3.73 22.03
CA GLY A 108 -10.59 2.50 21.87
C GLY A 108 -11.40 2.44 20.56
N SER A 109 -11.43 3.51 19.76
CA SER A 109 -12.35 3.66 18.63
C SER A 109 -11.72 3.48 17.25
N ALA A 110 -12.50 2.92 16.31
CA ALA A 110 -12.06 2.73 14.93
C ALA A 110 -13.20 2.87 13.90
N GLY A 111 -12.82 3.19 12.66
CA GLY A 111 -13.75 3.12 11.52
C GLY A 111 -14.11 1.67 11.21
N ILE A 112 -13.11 0.84 10.95
CA ILE A 112 -13.23 -0.62 10.83
C ILE A 112 -12.11 -1.26 11.66
N TRP A 113 -12.45 -2.27 12.46
CA TRP A 113 -11.45 -3.01 13.22
C TRP A 113 -11.70 -4.52 13.26
N PHE A 114 -10.59 -5.24 13.35
CA PHE A 114 -10.49 -6.66 13.68
C PHE A 114 -9.39 -6.80 14.74
N ASN A 115 -9.59 -7.69 15.70
CA ASN A 115 -8.55 -8.03 16.68
C ASN A 115 -8.63 -9.51 17.07
N VAL A 116 -7.50 -10.22 17.04
CA VAL A 116 -7.41 -11.59 17.57
C VAL A 116 -7.74 -11.57 19.07
N SER A 117 -8.92 -12.07 19.40
CA SER A 117 -9.47 -12.09 20.74
C SER A 117 -10.55 -13.18 20.86
N GLY A 118 -10.85 -13.60 22.10
CA GLY A 118 -11.85 -14.64 22.37
C GLY A 118 -11.56 -15.95 21.64
N ASN A 119 -12.45 -16.33 20.72
CA ASN A 119 -12.41 -17.61 20.00
C ASN A 119 -11.56 -17.58 18.70
N ILE A 120 -10.99 -16.42 18.33
CA ILE A 120 -10.16 -16.29 17.13
C ILE A 120 -8.81 -16.96 17.39
N SER A 121 -8.48 -17.99 16.62
CA SER A 121 -7.32 -18.86 16.88
C SER A 121 -6.07 -18.47 16.08
N ASN A 122 -6.24 -17.88 14.90
CA ASN A 122 -5.16 -17.60 13.94
C ASN A 122 -5.28 -16.24 13.22
N GLY A 123 -6.42 -15.56 13.30
CA GLY A 123 -6.65 -14.26 12.68
C GLY A 123 -6.71 -14.29 11.14
N ARG A 124 -7.08 -15.42 10.53
CA ARG A 124 -6.92 -15.66 9.09
C ARG A 124 -8.10 -15.17 8.25
N GLY A 125 -7.82 -14.89 6.98
CA GLY A 125 -8.84 -14.70 5.94
C GLY A 125 -9.60 -13.38 6.02
N ILE A 126 -9.02 -12.34 6.63
CA ILE A 126 -9.64 -11.00 6.73
C ILE A 126 -9.25 -10.14 5.53
N VAL A 127 -10.25 -9.64 4.80
CA VAL A 127 -10.06 -8.73 3.66
C VAL A 127 -11.03 -7.56 3.79
N ILE A 128 -10.54 -6.32 3.72
CA ILE A 128 -11.36 -5.09 3.65
C ILE A 128 -11.03 -4.39 2.34
N ARG A 129 -12.04 -4.07 1.52
CA ARG A 129 -11.77 -3.48 0.20
C ARG A 129 -12.82 -2.51 -0.35
N ASN A 130 -12.43 -1.74 -1.37
CA ASN A 130 -13.29 -0.97 -2.28
C ASN A 130 -14.21 0.08 -1.62
N GLY A 131 -13.68 1.12 -0.98
CA GLY A 131 -14.52 2.20 -0.48
C GLY A 131 -13.78 3.26 0.33
N THR A 132 -14.51 3.97 1.19
CA THR A 132 -13.96 5.07 1.98
C THR A 132 -14.11 4.82 3.48
N VAL A 133 -13.08 5.14 4.27
CA VAL A 133 -13.15 5.15 5.73
C VAL A 133 -12.78 6.54 6.26
N LYS A 134 -13.60 7.09 7.16
CA LYS A 134 -13.41 8.44 7.73
C LYS A 134 -13.43 8.42 9.26
N GLY A 135 -12.44 9.07 9.87
CA GLY A 135 -12.34 9.14 11.33
C GLY A 135 -11.86 7.83 11.98
N GLY A 136 -11.87 7.80 13.31
CA GLY A 136 -11.30 6.73 14.14
C GLY A 136 -10.21 7.28 15.03
N GLY A 137 -10.40 7.18 16.35
CA GLY A 137 -9.51 7.69 17.39
C GLY A 137 -8.21 6.92 17.48
N TYR A 138 -8.28 5.58 17.53
CA TYR A 138 -7.11 4.70 17.46
C TYR A 138 -6.60 4.54 16.02
N ALA A 139 -7.50 4.14 15.11
CA ALA A 139 -7.21 3.98 13.70
C ALA A 139 -8.46 4.10 12.83
N SER A 140 -8.32 4.49 11.56
CA SER A 140 -9.44 4.36 10.62
C SER A 140 -9.66 2.89 10.24
N VAL A 141 -8.60 2.16 9.92
CA VAL A 141 -8.62 0.71 9.73
C VAL A 141 -7.52 0.07 10.57
N THR A 142 -7.87 -0.89 11.44
CA THR A 142 -6.87 -1.74 12.11
C THR A 142 -7.22 -3.23 11.98
N LEU A 143 -6.25 -4.01 11.53
CA LEU A 143 -6.32 -5.46 11.44
C LEU A 143 -5.29 -6.07 12.40
N ASN A 144 -5.55 -5.91 13.70
CA ASN A 144 -4.63 -6.35 14.75
C ASN A 144 -4.65 -7.88 14.88
N GLY A 145 -3.46 -8.49 14.88
CA GLY A 145 -3.29 -9.94 14.90
C GLY A 145 -3.67 -10.69 13.61
N ALA A 146 -4.22 -10.03 12.59
CA ALA A 146 -4.74 -10.69 11.39
C ALA A 146 -3.63 -11.30 10.50
N VAL A 147 -3.41 -12.61 10.59
CA VAL A 147 -2.36 -13.29 9.81
C VAL A 147 -2.74 -13.35 8.33
N GLY A 148 -1.98 -12.62 7.50
CA GLY A 148 -2.25 -12.51 6.07
C GLY A 148 -3.45 -11.62 5.72
N GLY A 149 -3.85 -10.72 6.63
CA GLY A 149 -4.95 -9.79 6.39
C GLY A 149 -4.70 -8.86 5.20
N LYS A 150 -5.76 -8.33 4.59
CA LYS A 150 -5.65 -7.46 3.41
C LYS A 150 -6.50 -6.21 3.52
N VAL A 151 -5.94 -5.08 3.09
CA VAL A 151 -6.61 -3.79 2.95
C VAL A 151 -6.34 -3.27 1.52
N GLU A 152 -7.37 -3.22 0.69
CA GLU A 152 -7.24 -3.04 -0.77
C GLU A 152 -8.18 -1.94 -1.29
N ASN A 153 -7.73 -1.06 -2.19
CA ASN A 153 -8.59 -0.04 -2.83
C ASN A 153 -9.40 0.84 -1.84
N LEU A 154 -8.79 1.29 -0.75
CA LEU A 154 -9.44 2.19 0.21
C LEU A 154 -8.99 3.65 0.08
N SER A 155 -9.94 4.58 0.24
CA SER A 155 -9.66 5.98 0.58
C SER A 155 -9.85 6.19 2.08
N VAL A 156 -8.81 6.63 2.78
CA VAL A 156 -8.82 6.86 4.23
C VAL A 156 -8.56 8.33 4.51
N SER A 157 -9.40 8.97 5.34
CA SER A 157 -9.27 10.40 5.63
C SER A 157 -9.84 10.80 6.99
N ASN A 158 -9.52 12.02 7.44
CA ASN A 158 -9.98 12.58 8.72
C ASN A 158 -9.66 11.71 9.95
N THR A 159 -8.67 10.82 9.84
CA THR A 159 -8.24 9.95 10.93
C THR A 159 -7.70 10.76 12.10
N ILE A 160 -7.96 10.35 13.33
CA ILE A 160 -7.33 10.97 14.51
C ILE A 160 -6.06 10.21 14.88
N GLY A 161 -6.09 8.88 14.88
CA GLY A 161 -4.93 8.01 15.09
C GLY A 161 -4.23 7.59 13.78
N THR A 162 -4.03 6.28 13.59
CA THR A 162 -3.35 5.71 12.40
C THR A 162 -4.33 5.45 11.25
N GLY A 163 -4.02 5.86 10.02
CA GLY A 163 -4.91 5.64 8.86
C GLY A 163 -5.19 4.16 8.61
N ILE A 164 -4.13 3.39 8.32
CA ILE A 164 -4.21 1.93 8.16
C ILE A 164 -3.14 1.27 9.03
N GLN A 165 -3.54 0.35 9.89
CA GLN A 165 -2.63 -0.45 10.71
C GLN A 165 -2.84 -1.95 10.42
N ILE A 166 -1.77 -2.66 10.08
CA ILE A 166 -1.84 -4.11 9.85
C ILE A 166 -0.52 -4.83 10.16
N PHE A 167 -0.61 -5.94 10.87
CA PHE A 167 0.53 -6.72 11.31
C PHE A 167 0.46 -8.16 10.77
N ASN A 168 1.51 -8.96 11.00
CA ASN A 168 1.55 -10.40 10.75
C ASN A 168 1.33 -10.79 9.28
N SER A 169 2.29 -10.46 8.42
CA SER A 169 2.29 -10.76 6.98
C SER A 169 1.09 -10.15 6.23
N GLY A 170 0.64 -8.99 6.69
CA GLY A 170 -0.47 -8.26 6.11
C GLY A 170 -0.12 -7.58 4.78
N HIS A 171 -1.16 -7.23 4.03
CA HIS A 171 -1.03 -6.56 2.74
C HIS A 171 -1.88 -5.27 2.68
N VAL A 172 -1.24 -4.13 2.47
CA VAL A 172 -1.93 -2.87 2.13
C VAL A 172 -1.63 -2.53 0.68
N LYS A 173 -2.66 -2.41 -0.15
CA LYS A 173 -2.52 -2.29 -1.60
C LYS A 173 -3.47 -1.24 -2.18
N ASP A 174 -2.97 -0.47 -3.14
CA ASP A 174 -3.76 0.47 -3.96
C ASP A 174 -4.63 1.43 -3.09
N CYS A 175 -4.15 1.76 -1.89
CA CYS A 175 -4.87 2.59 -0.91
C CYS A 175 -4.36 4.03 -0.92
N THR A 176 -5.26 4.99 -0.66
CA THR A 176 -4.94 6.40 -0.45
C THR A 176 -5.25 6.81 0.98
N VAL A 177 -4.26 7.28 1.73
CA VAL A 177 -4.43 7.86 3.08
C VAL A 177 -4.15 9.37 3.02
N TYR A 178 -5.13 10.17 3.43
CA TYR A 178 -5.07 11.63 3.43
C TYR A 178 -5.31 12.20 4.85
N GLY A 179 -4.29 12.82 5.42
CA GLY A 179 -4.35 13.42 6.76
C GLY A 179 -4.24 12.40 7.90
N GLY A 180 -4.42 12.91 9.13
CA GLY A 180 -4.41 12.14 10.38
C GLY A 180 -3.07 12.06 11.07
N PHE A 181 -2.95 11.32 12.19
CA PHE A 181 -1.73 11.33 12.99
C PHE A 181 -0.59 10.54 12.35
N SER A 182 -0.81 9.28 11.97
CA SER A 182 0.13 8.47 11.18
C SER A 182 -0.58 7.90 9.95
N GLY A 183 0.09 7.79 8.81
CA GLY A 183 -0.53 7.30 7.58
C GLY A 183 -0.79 5.79 7.60
N ILE A 184 0.27 4.99 7.45
CA ILE A 184 0.23 3.52 7.46
C ILE A 184 1.27 3.01 8.46
N ASP A 185 0.93 2.04 9.31
CA ASP A 185 1.90 1.33 10.17
C ASP A 185 1.78 -0.20 9.95
N VAL A 186 2.90 -0.84 9.57
CA VAL A 186 2.96 -2.29 9.32
C VAL A 186 4.11 -2.99 10.02
N ALA A 187 3.93 -4.28 10.33
CA ALA A 187 4.95 -5.10 10.97
C ALA A 187 4.84 -6.59 10.61
N GLY A 188 5.97 -7.32 10.72
CA GLY A 188 5.99 -8.78 10.74
C GLY A 188 5.87 -9.43 9.37
N GLY A 189 6.73 -9.07 8.42
CA GLY A 189 6.73 -9.62 7.06
C GLY A 189 5.62 -9.07 6.16
N SER A 190 5.09 -7.89 6.48
CA SER A 190 3.99 -7.26 5.73
C SER A 190 4.48 -6.58 4.45
N LEU A 191 3.55 -6.29 3.55
CA LEU A 191 3.77 -5.58 2.29
C LEU A 191 2.84 -4.35 2.21
N VAL A 192 3.41 -3.20 1.86
CA VAL A 192 2.68 -2.02 1.38
C VAL A 192 3.07 -1.81 -0.08
N GLU A 193 2.10 -1.91 -0.99
CA GLU A 193 2.33 -1.66 -2.43
C GLU A 193 1.38 -0.61 -3.01
N ASN A 194 1.89 0.21 -3.94
CA ASN A 194 1.11 1.14 -4.77
C ASN A 194 0.24 2.13 -3.97
N CYS A 195 0.58 2.39 -2.70
CA CYS A 195 -0.21 3.27 -1.83
C CYS A 195 0.20 4.74 -1.98
N VAL A 196 -0.77 5.64 -1.80
CA VAL A 196 -0.55 7.08 -1.71
C VAL A 196 -0.78 7.50 -0.27
N VAL A 197 0.23 8.08 0.39
CA VAL A 197 0.10 8.65 1.74
C VAL A 197 0.42 10.13 1.67
N SER A 198 -0.50 10.96 2.16
CA SER A 198 -0.37 12.40 2.10
C SER A 198 -0.81 13.11 3.37
N ASN A 199 -0.09 14.17 3.75
CA ASN A 199 -0.43 15.09 4.83
C ASN A 199 -0.64 14.45 6.22
N ALA A 200 -0.01 13.31 6.52
CA ALA A 200 -0.03 12.74 7.87
C ALA A 200 0.77 13.65 8.83
N ASN A 201 0.20 14.00 9.99
CA ASN A 201 0.81 14.92 10.97
C ASN A 201 2.13 14.41 11.56
N THR A 202 2.39 13.11 11.48
CA THR A 202 3.67 12.50 11.89
C THR A 202 4.29 11.68 10.75
N ARG A 203 4.36 10.36 10.85
CA ARG A 203 5.02 9.47 9.88
C ARG A 203 4.06 9.16 8.72
N GLY A 204 4.63 9.07 7.51
CA GLY A 204 3.89 8.62 6.33
C GLY A 204 3.61 7.11 6.40
N ILE A 205 4.65 6.30 6.19
CA ILE A 205 4.59 4.84 6.33
C ILE A 205 5.64 4.40 7.34
N ALA A 206 5.21 3.73 8.41
CA ALA A 206 6.08 3.02 9.33
C ALA A 206 6.08 1.52 9.02
N ALA A 207 7.25 0.89 9.10
CA ALA A 207 7.42 -0.53 8.83
C ALA A 207 8.39 -1.19 9.81
N THR A 208 8.09 -2.42 10.22
CA THR A 208 9.00 -3.32 10.94
C THR A 208 9.13 -4.64 10.16
N SER A 209 10.34 -5.04 9.77
CA SER A 209 10.62 -6.28 9.03
C SER A 209 9.67 -6.51 7.85
N SER A 210 9.45 -5.47 7.03
CA SER A 210 8.37 -5.40 6.03
C SER A 210 8.82 -4.71 4.75
N THR A 211 8.09 -4.91 3.64
CA THR A 211 8.38 -4.29 2.34
C THR A 211 7.45 -3.11 2.07
N ILE A 212 8.00 -1.99 1.62
CA ILE A 212 7.29 -0.81 1.12
C ILE A 212 7.75 -0.57 -0.31
N ARG A 213 6.85 -0.71 -1.29
CA ARG A 213 7.20 -0.51 -2.70
C ARG A 213 6.17 0.24 -3.53
N ASN A 214 6.64 0.93 -4.57
CA ASN A 214 5.81 1.69 -5.51
C ASN A 214 4.90 2.74 -4.86
N CYS A 215 5.19 3.18 -3.63
CA CYS A 215 4.32 4.10 -2.90
C CYS A 215 4.69 5.56 -3.20
N VAL A 216 3.69 6.44 -3.18
CA VAL A 216 3.86 7.89 -3.23
C VAL A 216 3.61 8.45 -1.83
N VAL A 217 4.60 9.07 -1.22
CA VAL A 217 4.52 9.56 0.16
C VAL A 217 4.91 11.03 0.21
N SER A 218 3.94 11.90 0.50
CA SER A 218 4.13 13.35 0.39
C SER A 218 3.60 14.14 1.60
N GLY A 219 4.33 15.15 2.05
CA GLY A 219 3.72 16.18 2.90
C GLY A 219 3.46 15.82 4.35
N ASN A 220 4.13 14.79 4.87
CA ASN A 220 3.99 14.43 6.28
C ASN A 220 4.60 15.51 7.20
N GLY A 221 4.17 15.55 8.45
CA GLY A 221 4.52 16.61 9.39
C GLY A 221 6.00 16.58 9.79
N SER A 222 6.63 17.76 9.80
CA SER A 222 7.97 17.94 10.36
C SER A 222 7.92 17.78 11.90
N PRO A 223 8.90 17.11 12.55
CA PRO A 223 10.18 16.62 12.03
C PRO A 223 10.17 15.15 11.58
N PHE A 224 8.99 14.56 11.34
CA PHE A 224 8.86 13.11 11.15
C PHE A 224 9.21 12.64 9.74
N SER A 225 9.54 11.35 9.67
CA SER A 225 10.05 10.68 8.48
C SER A 225 8.91 10.20 7.58
N ALA A 226 9.05 10.39 6.27
CA ALA A 226 8.06 9.92 5.30
C ALA A 226 8.00 8.38 5.27
N LEU A 227 9.14 7.70 5.20
CA LEU A 227 9.28 6.27 5.52
C LEU A 227 10.09 6.09 6.81
N TYR A 228 9.57 5.30 7.76
CA TYR A 228 10.17 5.06 9.07
C TYR A 228 10.45 3.55 9.26
N LEU A 229 11.69 3.14 9.03
CA LEU A 229 12.09 1.74 8.90
C LEU A 229 12.68 1.20 10.22
N ARG A 230 11.95 0.31 10.88
CA ARG A 230 12.26 -0.26 12.21
C ARG A 230 13.04 -1.59 12.12
N GLY A 231 13.92 -1.73 11.15
CA GLY A 231 14.78 -2.92 10.96
C GLY A 231 14.21 -3.93 9.96
N ASP A 232 15.10 -4.65 9.27
CA ASP A 232 14.84 -5.68 8.25
C ASP A 232 13.81 -5.28 7.18
N CYS A 233 13.68 -3.98 6.89
CA CYS A 233 12.73 -3.48 5.90
C CYS A 233 13.35 -3.37 4.50
N LEU A 234 12.53 -3.57 3.47
CA LEU A 234 12.86 -3.21 2.08
C LEU A 234 12.02 -1.99 1.68
N ALA A 235 12.67 -0.87 1.39
CA ALA A 235 12.05 0.32 0.80
C ALA A 235 12.54 0.46 -0.64
N GLU A 236 11.67 0.18 -1.62
CA GLU A 236 12.04 0.22 -3.04
C GLU A 236 11.03 0.96 -3.95
N HIS A 237 11.52 1.62 -5.00
CA HIS A 237 10.69 2.26 -6.03
C HIS A 237 9.65 3.28 -5.49
N ASN A 238 9.89 3.88 -4.32
CA ASN A 238 8.97 4.85 -3.72
C ASN A 238 9.29 6.28 -4.19
N GLN A 239 8.26 7.09 -4.41
CA GLN A 239 8.36 8.51 -4.66
C GLN A 239 8.04 9.30 -3.39
N ILE A 240 8.97 10.13 -2.92
CA ILE A 240 8.90 10.77 -1.62
C ILE A 240 9.14 12.28 -1.76
N SER A 241 8.28 13.11 -1.16
CA SER A 241 8.46 14.57 -1.17
C SER A 241 7.91 15.30 0.07
N ALA A 242 8.42 16.49 0.35
CA ALA A 242 7.80 17.39 1.32
C ALA A 242 6.46 17.97 0.79
N ALA A 243 5.68 18.59 1.68
CA ALA A 243 4.60 19.50 1.31
C ALA A 243 5.14 20.93 1.38
N GLY A 244 5.17 21.60 0.24
CA GLY A 244 5.63 22.99 0.16
C GLY A 244 7.13 23.16 0.45
N SER A 245 7.52 24.39 0.74
CA SER A 245 8.91 24.81 0.80
C SER A 245 9.66 24.25 2.01
N LEU A 246 10.52 23.26 1.76
CA LEU A 246 11.66 22.84 2.61
C LEU A 246 11.37 22.89 4.11
N GLY A 247 10.46 22.02 4.59
CA GLY A 247 10.28 21.78 6.02
C GLY A 247 11.61 21.39 6.67
N LEU A 248 12.20 22.32 7.42
CA LEU A 248 13.64 22.33 7.76
C LEU A 248 14.11 21.20 8.70
N SER A 249 13.26 20.23 9.03
CA SER A 249 13.59 19.04 9.84
C SER A 249 13.04 17.72 9.27
N GLN A 250 12.43 17.69 8.08
CA GLN A 250 11.83 16.46 7.53
C GLN A 250 12.87 15.45 7.01
N VAL A 251 12.62 14.16 7.24
CA VAL A 251 13.37 13.03 6.68
C VAL A 251 12.54 12.33 5.60
N GLY A 252 13.18 11.90 4.51
CA GLY A 252 12.56 11.09 3.46
C GLY A 252 12.46 9.63 3.91
N ILE A 253 13.60 8.97 4.08
CA ILE A 253 13.69 7.60 4.58
C ILE A 253 14.61 7.57 5.80
N GLU A 254 14.07 7.13 6.94
CA GLU A 254 14.83 6.91 8.17
C GLU A 254 15.02 5.42 8.44
N ALA A 255 16.27 4.98 8.62
CA ALA A 255 16.57 3.74 9.32
C ALA A 255 16.74 4.07 10.81
N VAL A 256 15.87 3.50 11.65
CA VAL A 256 15.66 3.93 13.03
C VAL A 256 16.83 3.53 13.93
N ALA A 257 17.05 4.31 15.00
CA ALA A 257 18.14 4.07 15.93
C ALA A 257 18.10 2.67 16.56
N ASN A 258 19.27 2.03 16.68
CA ASN A 258 19.46 0.65 17.14
C ASN A 258 18.72 -0.43 16.30
N THR A 259 18.44 -0.17 15.01
CA THR A 259 17.84 -1.16 14.09
C THR A 259 18.81 -1.54 12.97
N THR A 260 18.64 -2.72 12.37
CA THR A 260 19.59 -3.24 11.37
C THR A 260 18.91 -3.78 10.12
N GLY A 261 19.70 -4.10 9.08
CA GLY A 261 19.24 -4.92 7.95
C GLY A 261 18.34 -4.22 6.93
N ASN A 262 18.09 -2.91 7.05
CA ASN A 262 17.22 -2.22 6.10
C ASN A 262 17.89 -2.08 4.72
N ARG A 263 17.13 -2.29 3.65
CA ARG A 263 17.53 -2.11 2.25
C ARG A 263 16.74 -0.96 1.64
N ILE A 264 17.44 0.08 1.21
CA ILE A 264 16.86 1.31 0.66
C ILE A 264 17.37 1.45 -0.77
N ILE A 265 16.54 1.11 -1.76
CA ILE A 265 16.96 1.02 -3.16
C ILE A 265 15.99 1.67 -4.14
N ASN A 266 16.48 2.21 -5.25
CA ASN A 266 15.64 2.69 -6.37
C ASN A 266 14.55 3.73 -5.97
N ASN A 267 14.68 4.44 -4.84
CA ASN A 267 13.69 5.44 -4.43
C ASN A 267 13.99 6.81 -5.05
N HIS A 268 12.94 7.58 -5.35
CA HIS A 268 13.05 8.98 -5.78
C HIS A 268 12.56 9.91 -4.67
N ILE A 269 13.48 10.68 -4.11
CA ILE A 269 13.28 11.52 -2.92
C ILE A 269 13.56 12.97 -3.31
N GLN A 270 12.66 13.91 -3.02
CA GLN A 270 12.86 15.30 -3.42
C GLN A 270 12.31 16.36 -2.46
N ASN A 271 12.93 17.55 -2.47
CA ASN A 271 12.50 18.73 -1.72
C ASN A 271 12.46 18.54 -0.19
N ILE A 272 13.34 17.70 0.36
CA ILE A 272 13.34 17.25 1.77
C ILE A 272 14.68 17.61 2.44
N ARG A 273 14.69 17.84 3.76
CA ARG A 273 15.94 18.17 4.47
C ARG A 273 16.94 16.99 4.46
N TRP A 274 16.55 15.81 4.94
CA TRP A 274 17.39 14.61 4.92
C TRP A 274 16.77 13.56 3.99
N ALA A 275 17.36 13.26 2.82
CA ALA A 275 16.75 12.31 1.90
C ALA A 275 16.79 10.88 2.47
N VAL A 276 17.97 10.39 2.84
CA VAL A 276 18.15 9.16 3.62
C VAL A 276 18.97 9.46 4.88
N TYR A 277 18.45 9.05 6.03
CA TYR A 277 19.10 9.18 7.34
C TYR A 277 19.19 7.81 8.03
N LEU A 278 20.41 7.33 8.24
CA LEU A 278 20.70 6.13 9.03
C LEU A 278 21.09 6.59 10.45
N ASN A 279 20.15 6.40 11.39
CA ASN A 279 20.20 6.99 12.73
C ASN A 279 21.21 6.28 13.65
N THR A 280 21.34 6.71 14.91
CA THR A 280 22.37 6.23 15.85
C THR A 280 22.28 4.72 16.09
N ASN A 281 23.43 4.05 16.03
CA ASN A 281 23.54 2.58 16.10
C ASN A 281 22.70 1.81 15.05
N SER A 282 22.18 2.46 14.00
CA SER A 282 21.56 1.75 12.90
C SER A 282 22.64 1.16 11.99
N THR A 283 22.76 -0.16 11.92
CA THR A 283 23.91 -0.84 11.29
C THR A 283 23.47 -1.94 10.31
N ASN A 284 24.40 -2.40 9.47
CA ASN A 284 24.16 -3.40 8.42
C ASN A 284 23.03 -3.00 7.43
N ASN A 285 22.79 -1.71 7.25
CA ASN A 285 21.85 -1.21 6.24
C ASN A 285 22.54 -1.11 4.87
N PHE A 286 21.77 -1.23 3.79
CA PHE A 286 22.23 -1.13 2.40
C PHE A 286 21.49 -0.01 1.66
N VAL A 287 22.21 0.93 1.06
CA VAL A 287 21.65 2.11 0.36
C VAL A 287 22.28 2.26 -1.01
N ALA A 288 21.50 2.06 -2.08
CA ALA A 288 21.98 2.06 -3.47
C ALA A 288 20.90 2.52 -4.48
N ASN A 289 21.30 3.03 -5.65
CA ASN A 289 20.38 3.41 -6.74
C ASN A 289 19.27 4.42 -6.39
N ASN A 290 19.37 5.12 -5.26
CA ASN A 290 18.39 6.15 -4.91
C ASN A 290 18.71 7.46 -5.64
N THR A 291 17.70 8.27 -5.90
CA THR A 291 17.85 9.65 -6.35
C THR A 291 17.33 10.59 -5.27
N ALA A 292 18.17 11.51 -4.82
CA ALA A 292 17.81 12.57 -3.89
C ALA A 292 17.96 13.92 -4.61
N ARG A 293 16.85 14.63 -4.82
CA ARG A 293 16.82 15.88 -5.60
C ARG A 293 16.41 17.09 -4.75
N ASN A 294 17.14 18.20 -4.84
CA ASN A 294 16.87 19.42 -4.07
C ASN A 294 16.73 19.10 -2.57
N CYS A 295 17.68 18.33 -2.04
CA CYS A 295 17.73 17.93 -0.64
C CYS A 295 18.87 18.64 0.09
N PHE A 296 18.63 19.08 1.33
CA PHE A 296 19.66 19.81 2.09
C PHE A 296 20.82 18.88 2.52
N ASN A 297 20.50 17.64 2.85
CA ASN A 297 21.40 16.53 3.11
C ASN A 297 20.88 15.30 2.36
N HIS A 298 21.76 14.64 1.59
CA HIS A 298 21.34 13.56 0.71
C HIS A 298 21.39 12.20 1.42
N TYR A 299 22.58 11.72 1.75
CA TYR A 299 22.77 10.41 2.39
C TYR A 299 23.64 10.58 3.64
N ALA A 300 23.01 10.48 4.81
CA ALA A 300 23.68 10.66 6.10
C ALA A 300 23.64 9.37 6.91
N SER A 301 24.78 8.99 7.49
CA SER A 301 24.92 7.86 8.41
C SER A 301 25.69 8.31 9.63
N VAL A 302 25.08 8.24 10.81
CA VAL A 302 25.73 8.60 12.09
C VAL A 302 26.34 7.40 12.82
N SER A 303 26.31 6.22 12.20
CA SER A 303 26.88 4.98 12.73
C SER A 303 27.49 4.10 11.64
N SER A 304 28.27 3.10 12.08
CA SER A 304 28.94 2.12 11.23
C SER A 304 28.81 0.71 11.85
N PRO A 305 28.87 -0.38 11.06
CA PRO A 305 29.02 -0.41 9.61
C PRO A 305 27.69 -0.23 8.86
N ASN A 306 27.67 0.59 7.81
CA ASN A 306 26.56 0.68 6.85
C ASN A 306 27.13 0.68 5.42
N ALA A 307 26.44 0.01 4.50
CA ALA A 307 26.85 -0.13 3.11
C ALA A 307 26.12 0.89 2.23
N ILE A 308 26.71 2.08 2.07
CA ILE A 308 26.20 3.13 1.18
C ILE A 308 27.01 3.09 -0.12
N ALA A 309 26.33 2.88 -1.25
CA ALA A 309 26.96 2.90 -2.57
C ALA A 309 27.40 4.32 -2.98
N PRO A 310 28.40 4.46 -3.88
CA PRO A 310 28.99 5.75 -4.26
C PRO A 310 27.95 6.80 -4.66
N ILE A 311 28.18 8.05 -4.27
CA ILE A 311 27.23 9.16 -4.48
C ILE A 311 27.75 10.05 -5.62
N ILE A 312 26.96 10.21 -6.68
CA ILE A 312 27.22 11.20 -7.75
C ILE A 312 26.47 12.49 -7.43
N THR A 313 27.21 13.59 -7.31
CA THR A 313 26.68 14.92 -6.93
C THR A 313 26.49 15.89 -8.10
N ASN A 314 27.05 15.56 -9.27
CA ASN A 314 27.13 16.51 -10.39
C ASN A 314 26.10 16.14 -11.45
N ALA A 315 25.17 17.06 -11.73
CA ALA A 315 24.25 16.93 -12.85
C ALA A 315 25.03 16.78 -14.17
N GLY A 316 24.70 15.77 -14.97
CA GLY A 316 25.40 15.46 -16.23
C GLY A 316 26.67 14.59 -16.10
N ALA A 317 26.99 14.07 -14.92
CA ALA A 317 28.05 13.07 -14.77
C ALA A 317 27.73 11.79 -15.57
N SER A 318 28.71 11.25 -16.29
CA SER A 318 28.57 10.01 -17.05
C SER A 318 28.45 8.79 -16.14
N PHE A 319 27.51 7.88 -16.46
CA PHE A 319 27.44 6.58 -15.82
C PHE A 319 28.67 5.73 -16.19
N THR A 320 29.32 5.11 -15.19
CA THR A 320 30.48 4.24 -15.41
C THR A 320 30.17 2.80 -14.99
N ALA A 321 30.69 1.83 -15.74
CA ALA A 321 30.56 0.41 -15.39
C ALA A 321 31.21 0.04 -14.04
N THR A 322 32.05 0.92 -13.49
CA THR A 322 32.69 0.78 -12.17
C THR A 322 31.75 1.09 -11.00
N ASN A 323 30.62 1.77 -11.21
CA ASN A 323 29.69 2.15 -10.14
C ASN A 323 28.22 1.77 -10.47
N PRO A 324 27.90 0.47 -10.65
CA PRO A 324 26.57 0.03 -11.10
C PRO A 324 25.44 0.19 -10.07
N PHE A 325 25.76 0.61 -8.84
CA PHE A 325 24.83 0.73 -7.72
C PHE A 325 24.71 2.17 -7.16
N THR A 326 25.22 3.16 -7.89
CA THR A 326 25.38 4.54 -7.41
C THR A 326 24.09 5.20 -6.93
N ASN A 327 24.20 5.99 -5.86
CA ASN A 327 23.17 6.92 -5.42
C ASN A 327 23.40 8.31 -6.05
N PHE A 328 22.33 9.07 -6.26
CA PHE A 328 22.37 10.37 -6.95
C PHE A 328 21.89 11.51 -6.04
N ALA A 329 22.52 12.68 -6.16
CA ALA A 329 22.33 13.85 -5.28
C ALA A 329 22.49 15.17 -6.06
N TRP A 330 21.41 15.92 -6.36
CA TRP A 330 21.50 17.21 -7.09
C TRP A 330 20.32 18.16 -6.89
#